data_AF-A0ABD2MH07-F1
#
_entry.id   AF-A0ABD2MH07-F1
#
_cell.length_a   1.000
_cell.length_b   1.000
_cell.length_c   1.000
_cell.angle_alpha   90.00
_cell.angle_beta   90.00
_cell.angle_gamma   90.00
#
_symmetry.space_group_name_H-M   'P 1'
#
loop_
_entity.id
_entity.type
_entity.pdbx_description
1 polymer ?
#
loop_
_entity_poly.entity_id
_entity_poly.type
_entity_poly.pdbx_seq_one_letter_code
_entity_poly.pdbx_strand_id
1 'polypeptide(L)'
;MQKQASSSKALWIYKIEKPFLEAVETTLGDRYTENVENIYKITIKFIIETLIKGYNNANATTTSNSFFFRITPPCVADHSLDVAQRLSAVAESRAADWFPSNGLVINSTKPKRFFSTLKTNCTVESENSTTFLAIYLDSSLSWNRHSDYIAGKLCKNIFLLRSLSDIVTLEVLKMAY
;
A
#
# COMPACT_ATOMS: atom_id res chain seq x y z
N MET A 1 5.29 -41.58 8.89
CA MET A 1 6.22 -40.98 7.90
C MET A 1 6.23 -39.45 8.03
N GLN A 2 6.77 -38.88 9.11
CA GLN A 2 6.83 -37.43 9.34
C GLN A 2 8.27 -37.00 9.64
N LYS A 3 9.13 -36.94 8.62
CA LYS A 3 10.50 -36.38 8.79
C LYS A 3 11.07 -35.69 7.54
N GLN A 4 10.21 -35.23 6.64
CA GLN A 4 10.64 -34.61 5.38
C GLN A 4 10.26 -33.11 5.25
N ALA A 5 9.36 -32.59 6.09
CA ALA A 5 8.90 -31.20 6.03
C ALA A 5 9.80 -30.17 6.78
N SER A 6 10.73 -30.62 7.63
CA SER A 6 11.68 -29.71 8.30
C SER A 6 12.90 -29.36 7.45
N SER A 7 13.25 -30.20 6.47
CA SER A 7 14.42 -29.99 5.61
C SER A 7 14.20 -28.91 4.55
N SER A 8 12.98 -28.80 3.99
CA SER A 8 12.64 -27.76 2.99
C SER A 8 12.50 -26.37 3.60
N LYS A 9 11.96 -26.25 4.81
CA LYS A 9 11.77 -24.96 5.50
C LYS A 9 13.09 -24.27 5.83
N ALA A 10 14.02 -25.02 6.42
CA ALA A 10 15.36 -24.51 6.73
C ALA A 10 16.14 -24.12 5.46
N LEU A 11 15.94 -24.88 4.37
CA LEU A 11 16.55 -24.60 3.07
C LEU A 11 16.09 -23.25 2.50
N TRP A 12 14.81 -22.93 2.59
CA TRP A 12 14.28 -21.66 2.06
C TRP A 12 14.66 -20.46 2.91
N ILE A 13 14.72 -20.63 4.24
CA ILE A 13 15.23 -19.59 5.15
C ILE A 13 16.64 -19.20 4.72
N TYR A 14 17.54 -20.19 4.57
CA TYR A 14 18.91 -19.93 4.14
C TYR A 14 19.00 -19.32 2.73
N LYS A 15 18.13 -19.75 1.81
CA LYS A 15 18.11 -19.27 0.41
C LYS A 15 17.65 -17.81 0.28
N ILE A 16 16.85 -17.30 1.22
CA ILE A 16 16.31 -15.93 1.22
C ILE A 16 17.13 -15.01 2.12
N GLU A 17 17.64 -15.53 3.25
CA GLU A 17 18.42 -14.77 4.22
C GLU A 17 19.69 -14.18 3.61
N LYS A 18 20.44 -14.97 2.83
CA LYS A 18 21.69 -14.53 2.20
C LYS A 18 21.53 -13.33 1.25
N PRO A 19 20.70 -13.40 0.20
CA PRO A 19 20.55 -12.27 -0.72
C PRO A 19 19.94 -11.04 -0.03
N PHE A 20 19.15 -11.23 1.02
CA PHE A 20 18.60 -10.13 1.81
C PHE A 20 19.70 -9.41 2.61
N LEU A 21 20.54 -10.14 3.34
CA LEU A 21 21.64 -9.55 4.10
C LEU A 21 22.67 -8.87 3.19
N GLU A 22 22.99 -9.49 2.04
CA GLU A 22 23.88 -8.90 1.02
C GLU A 22 23.31 -7.59 0.45
N ALA A 23 22.00 -7.54 0.18
CA ALA A 23 21.35 -6.31 -0.27
C ALA A 23 21.35 -5.22 0.80
N VAL A 24 21.16 -5.59 2.07
CA VAL A 24 21.21 -4.66 3.21
C VAL A 24 22.62 -4.13 3.42
N GLU A 25 23.64 -5.00 3.38
CA GLU A 25 25.06 -4.62 3.48
C GLU A 25 25.44 -3.65 2.35
N THR A 26 25.07 -3.96 1.11
CA THR A 26 25.30 -3.08 -0.05
C THR A 26 24.62 -1.72 0.11
N THR A 27 23.42 -1.68 0.70
CA THR A 27 22.65 -0.44 0.86
C THR A 27 23.17 0.44 2.01
N LEU A 28 23.64 -0.18 3.09
CA LEU A 28 24.11 0.52 4.28
C LEU A 28 25.61 0.85 4.23
N GLY A 29 26.41 0.13 3.43
CA GLY A 29 27.86 0.36 3.27
C GLY A 29 28.56 0.45 4.63
N ASP A 30 29.25 1.56 4.88
CA ASP A 30 29.99 1.81 6.14
C ASP A 30 29.11 1.85 7.41
N ARG A 31 27.78 1.89 7.27
CA ARG A 31 26.83 1.84 8.41
C ARG A 31 26.46 0.40 8.79
N TYR A 32 26.92 -0.59 8.03
CA TYR A 32 26.72 -1.99 8.33
C TYR A 32 27.70 -2.41 9.43
N THR A 33 27.17 -2.55 10.65
CA THR A 33 27.93 -3.00 11.82
C THR A 33 27.42 -4.37 12.26
N GLU A 34 28.22 -5.12 13.04
CA GLU A 34 27.82 -6.43 13.57
C GLU A 34 26.50 -6.39 14.37
N ASN A 35 26.26 -5.29 15.09
CA ASN A 35 24.99 -5.07 15.78
C ASN A 35 23.81 -4.93 14.81
N VAL A 36 24.01 -4.19 13.72
CA VAL A 36 23.01 -3.99 12.66
C VAL A 36 22.72 -5.31 11.94
N GLU A 37 23.76 -6.09 11.62
CA GLU A 37 23.63 -7.44 11.06
C GLU A 37 22.78 -8.35 11.95
N ASN A 38 23.04 -8.36 13.26
CA ASN A 38 22.25 -9.16 14.20
C ASN A 38 20.77 -8.75 14.24
N ILE A 39 20.48 -7.44 14.18
CA ILE A 39 19.10 -6.93 14.11
C ILE A 39 18.40 -7.42 12.83
N TYR A 40 19.08 -7.34 11.68
CA TYR A 40 18.50 -7.77 10.41
C TYR A 40 18.31 -9.29 10.34
N LYS A 41 19.22 -10.10 10.90
CA LYS A 41 19.05 -11.55 11.06
C LYS A 41 17.82 -11.91 11.90
N ILE A 42 17.59 -11.22 13.02
CA ILE A 42 16.39 -11.42 13.84
C ILE A 42 15.13 -11.02 13.06
N THR A 43 15.19 -9.89 12.35
CA THR A 43 14.06 -9.33 11.59
C THR A 43 13.64 -10.25 10.43
N ILE A 44 14.59 -10.71 9.61
CA ILE A 44 14.28 -11.59 8.48
C ILE A 44 13.73 -12.94 8.96
N LYS A 45 14.28 -13.48 10.05
CA LYS A 45 13.77 -14.71 10.68
C LYS A 45 12.34 -14.52 11.17
N PHE A 46 12.05 -13.41 11.87
CA PHE A 46 10.71 -13.09 12.34
C PHE A 46 9.70 -12.96 11.19
N ILE A 47 10.07 -12.26 10.11
CA ILE A 47 9.22 -12.10 8.92
C ILE A 47 8.92 -13.46 8.29
N ILE A 48 9.94 -14.28 8.03
CA ILE A 48 9.76 -15.60 7.40
C ILE A 48 8.96 -16.54 8.30
N GLU A 49 9.21 -16.56 9.61
CA GLU A 49 8.41 -17.34 10.55
C GLU A 49 6.95 -16.90 10.56
N THR A 50 6.68 -15.60 10.50
CA THR A 50 5.32 -15.06 10.45
C THR A 50 4.61 -15.46 9.15
N LEU A 51 5.32 -15.42 8.02
CA LEU A 51 4.80 -15.87 6.72
C LEU A 51 4.53 -17.38 6.71
N ILE A 52 5.42 -18.19 7.27
CA ILE A 52 5.23 -19.65 7.37
C ILE A 52 4.08 -19.99 8.31
N LYS A 53 3.98 -19.30 9.46
CA LYS A 53 2.84 -19.44 10.38
C LYS A 53 1.53 -19.08 9.68
N GLY A 54 1.50 -17.96 8.96
CA GLY A 54 0.37 -17.55 8.13
C GLY A 54 -0.01 -18.60 7.07
N TYR A 55 0.96 -19.09 6.30
CA TYR A 55 0.75 -20.11 5.27
C TYR A 55 0.24 -21.45 5.82
N ASN A 56 0.77 -21.91 6.95
CA ASN A 56 0.30 -23.15 7.55
C ASN A 56 -1.08 -22.99 8.19
N ASN A 57 -1.38 -21.82 8.79
CA ASN A 57 -2.69 -21.52 9.34
C ASN A 57 -3.77 -21.40 8.25
N ALA A 58 -3.42 -20.86 7.08
CA ALA A 58 -4.27 -20.84 5.88
C ALA A 58 -4.74 -22.24 5.47
N ASN A 59 -3.87 -23.24 5.62
CA ASN A 59 -4.16 -24.63 5.29
C ASN A 59 -4.84 -25.42 6.43
N ALA A 60 -5.02 -24.83 7.62
CA ALA A 60 -5.47 -25.51 8.85
C ALA A 60 -6.89 -25.11 9.32
N THR A 61 -7.64 -24.35 8.52
CA THR A 61 -9.04 -23.90 8.78
C THR A 61 -9.27 -22.97 9.96
N THR A 62 -10.02 -21.89 9.67
CA THR A 62 -11.11 -21.35 10.50
C THR A 62 -10.79 -21.10 11.98
N THR A 63 -10.23 -19.93 12.32
CA THR A 63 -10.52 -19.31 13.62
C THR A 63 -10.46 -17.79 13.50
N SER A 64 -11.60 -17.18 13.80
CA SER A 64 -11.86 -15.74 13.86
C SER A 64 -10.78 -14.99 14.63
N ASN A 65 -10.09 -14.10 13.93
CA ASN A 65 -9.57 -12.83 14.44
C ASN A 65 -9.39 -11.91 13.23
N SER A 66 -10.45 -11.17 12.88
CA SER A 66 -10.49 -10.35 11.67
C SER A 66 -9.64 -9.09 11.84
N PHE A 67 -8.42 -9.12 11.29
CA PHE A 67 -7.60 -7.91 11.12
C PHE A 67 -7.96 -7.29 9.76
N PHE A 68 -8.52 -6.08 9.77
CA PHE A 68 -8.86 -5.37 8.54
C PHE A 68 -7.60 -4.68 7.99
N PHE A 69 -7.03 -5.22 6.92
CA PHE A 69 -5.96 -4.55 6.19
C PHE A 69 -6.55 -3.66 5.08
N ARG A 70 -6.07 -2.42 4.97
CA ARG A 70 -6.46 -1.51 3.88
C ARG A 70 -5.67 -1.88 2.63
N ILE A 71 -6.29 -2.62 1.72
CA ILE A 71 -5.67 -2.90 0.42
C ILE A 71 -5.79 -1.68 -0.50
N THR A 72 -4.69 -1.36 -1.16
CA THR A 72 -4.71 -0.49 -2.34
C THR A 72 -5.44 -1.26 -3.44
N PRO A 73 -6.51 -0.71 -4.05
CA PRO A 73 -7.22 -1.39 -5.12
C PRO A 73 -6.26 -1.70 -6.29
N PRO A 74 -6.42 -2.86 -6.95
CA PRO A 74 -5.56 -3.25 -8.07
C PRO A 74 -5.69 -2.25 -9.23
N CYS A 75 -4.58 -1.62 -9.61
CA CYS A 75 -4.53 -0.75 -10.78
C CYS A 75 -4.36 -1.61 -12.05
N VAL A 76 -5.27 -1.50 -13.00
CA VAL A 76 -5.21 -2.18 -14.31
C VAL A 76 -5.20 -1.12 -15.41
N ALA A 77 -4.30 -1.26 -16.37
CA ALA A 77 -4.22 -0.40 -17.54
C ALA A 77 -4.27 -1.27 -18.81
N ASP A 78 -5.18 -0.94 -19.72
CA ASP A 78 -5.29 -1.58 -21.04
C ASP A 78 -5.81 -0.56 -22.07
N HIS A 79 -5.54 -0.82 -23.35
CA HIS A 79 -6.04 -0.04 -24.49
C HIS A 79 -7.52 -0.32 -24.78
N SER A 80 -8.02 -1.49 -24.36
CA SER A 80 -9.44 -1.83 -24.45
C SER A 80 -10.13 -1.74 -23.09
N LEU A 81 -11.18 -0.94 -23.00
CA LEU A 81 -11.98 -0.80 -21.78
C LEU A 81 -12.58 -2.14 -21.33
N ASP A 82 -13.05 -2.96 -22.27
CA ASP A 82 -13.61 -4.29 -21.99
C ASP A 82 -12.57 -5.21 -21.34
N VAL A 83 -11.35 -5.20 -21.87
CA VAL A 83 -10.26 -6.03 -21.35
C VAL A 83 -9.82 -5.52 -19.97
N ALA A 84 -9.70 -4.19 -19.79
CA ALA A 84 -9.37 -3.61 -18.50
C ALA A 84 -10.41 -3.93 -17.42
N GLN A 85 -11.70 -3.86 -17.76
CA GLN A 85 -12.80 -4.22 -16.87
C GLN A 85 -12.76 -5.70 -16.51
N ARG A 86 -12.55 -6.59 -17.49
CA ARG A 86 -12.43 -8.03 -17.25
C ARG A 86 -11.24 -8.38 -16.38
N LEU A 87 -10.07 -7.78 -16.63
CA LEU A 87 -8.87 -7.97 -15.82
C LEU A 87 -9.06 -7.45 -14.39
N SER A 88 -9.74 -6.31 -14.21
CA SER A 88 -10.07 -5.78 -12.89
C SER A 88 -11.01 -6.73 -12.13
N ALA A 89 -12.03 -7.30 -12.79
CA ALA A 89 -12.94 -8.27 -12.19
C ALA A 89 -12.23 -9.59 -11.80
N VAL A 90 -11.29 -10.06 -12.62
CA VAL A 90 -10.45 -11.23 -12.31
C VAL A 90 -9.54 -10.94 -11.11
N ALA A 91 -8.94 -9.75 -11.06
CA ALA A 91 -8.10 -9.34 -9.94
C ALA A 91 -8.90 -9.26 -8.64
N GLU A 92 -10.11 -8.68 -8.69
CA GLU A 92 -11.03 -8.64 -7.54
C GLU A 92 -11.45 -10.04 -7.09
N SER A 93 -11.81 -10.94 -8.01
CA SER A 93 -12.15 -12.33 -7.69
C SER A 93 -10.99 -13.06 -7.03
N ARG A 94 -9.77 -12.96 -7.60
CA ARG A 94 -8.58 -13.58 -7.03
C ARG A 94 -8.24 -13.02 -5.66
N ALA A 95 -8.42 -11.71 -5.47
CA ALA A 95 -8.19 -11.07 -4.19
C ALA A 95 -9.25 -11.53 -3.16
N ALA A 96 -10.52 -11.63 -3.57
CA ALA A 96 -11.61 -12.14 -2.73
C ALA A 96 -11.39 -13.60 -2.29
N ASP A 97 -10.74 -14.42 -3.11
CA ASP A 97 -10.37 -15.80 -2.73
C ASP A 97 -9.12 -15.82 -1.83
N TRP A 98 -8.15 -14.94 -2.07
CA TRP A 98 -6.90 -14.89 -1.31
C TRP A 98 -7.05 -14.29 0.09
N PHE A 99 -7.90 -13.27 0.30
CA PHE A 99 -8.04 -12.63 1.62
C PHE A 99 -8.55 -13.58 2.70
N PRO A 100 -9.63 -14.36 2.49
CA PRO A 100 -10.09 -15.34 3.47
C PRO A 100 -9.05 -16.41 3.77
N SER A 101 -8.31 -16.87 2.74
CA SER A 101 -7.20 -17.81 2.94
C SER A 101 -6.10 -17.25 3.84
N ASN A 102 -5.93 -15.93 3.92
CA ASN A 102 -4.94 -15.28 4.78
C ASN A 102 -5.54 -14.74 6.10
N GLY A 103 -6.78 -15.09 6.43
CA GLY A 103 -7.46 -14.58 7.63
C GLY A 103 -7.78 -13.07 7.56
N LEU A 104 -7.76 -12.50 6.37
CA LEU A 104 -8.06 -11.09 6.11
C LEU A 104 -9.52 -10.96 5.68
N VAL A 105 -10.23 -9.99 6.27
CA VAL A 105 -11.60 -9.68 5.88
C VAL A 105 -11.57 -8.50 4.91
N ILE A 106 -12.06 -8.73 3.69
CA ILE A 106 -12.22 -7.66 2.72
C ILE A 106 -13.36 -6.74 3.16
N ASN A 107 -13.09 -5.44 3.25
CA ASN A 107 -14.15 -4.47 3.44
C ASN A 107 -14.82 -4.19 2.09
N SER A 108 -15.90 -4.91 1.79
CA SER A 108 -16.68 -4.78 0.56
C SER A 108 -17.31 -3.40 0.35
N THR A 109 -17.40 -2.57 1.40
CA THR A 109 -18.03 -1.23 1.33
C THR A 109 -17.07 -0.11 0.95
N LYS A 110 -15.75 -0.33 1.08
CA LYS A 110 -14.73 0.71 0.83
C LYS A 110 -14.18 0.82 -0.59
N PRO A 111 -14.06 -0.24 -1.43
CA PRO A 111 -13.43 -0.08 -2.73
C PRO A 111 -14.35 0.76 -3.63
N LYS A 112 -13.92 1.98 -3.91
CA LYS A 112 -14.51 2.80 -4.97
C LYS A 112 -13.81 2.48 -6.27
N ARG A 113 -14.54 1.99 -7.27
CA ARG A 113 -14.01 1.82 -8.62
C ARG A 113 -13.96 3.17 -9.30
N PHE A 114 -12.78 3.53 -9.81
CA PHE A 114 -12.57 4.75 -10.57
C PHE A 114 -12.11 4.36 -11.97
N PHE A 115 -12.83 4.84 -12.99
CA PHE A 115 -12.49 4.63 -14.39
C PHE A 115 -12.06 5.97 -14.99
N SER A 116 -10.85 6.01 -15.55
CA SER A 116 -10.35 7.15 -16.30
C SER A 116 -9.99 6.68 -17.69
N THR A 117 -10.55 7.34 -18.72
CA THR A 117 -10.33 7.00 -20.13
C THR A 117 -9.92 8.26 -20.89
N LEU A 118 -8.90 8.16 -21.74
CA LEU A 118 -8.45 9.29 -22.59
C LEU A 118 -9.42 9.59 -23.75
N LYS A 119 -10.39 8.71 -24.00
CA LYS A 119 -11.46 8.92 -25.00
C LYS A 119 -12.55 9.79 -24.37
N THR A 120 -12.84 10.92 -25.01
CA THR A 120 -13.81 11.93 -24.59
C THR A 120 -15.28 11.48 -24.64
N ASN A 121 -15.57 10.33 -25.27
CA ASN A 121 -16.92 9.82 -25.51
C ASN A 121 -17.23 8.51 -24.76
N CYS A 122 -16.66 8.30 -23.57
CA CYS A 122 -16.99 7.15 -22.74
C CYS A 122 -18.05 7.55 -21.71
N THR A 123 -19.31 7.21 -21.97
CA THR A 123 -20.40 7.26 -20.99
C THR A 123 -20.24 6.12 -19.99
N VAL A 124 -19.24 6.22 -19.12
CA VAL A 124 -19.14 5.36 -17.94
C VAL A 124 -19.72 6.15 -16.79
N GLU A 125 -20.87 5.71 -16.26
CA GLU A 125 -21.44 6.21 -15.03
C GLU A 125 -20.44 5.98 -13.89
N SER A 126 -19.55 6.94 -13.67
CA SER A 126 -18.62 6.95 -12.56
C SER A 126 -18.94 8.16 -11.69
N GLU A 127 -18.91 7.97 -10.37
CA GLU A 127 -19.04 9.08 -9.42
C GLU A 127 -18.07 10.20 -9.84
N ASN A 128 -18.61 11.37 -10.17
CA ASN A 128 -17.90 12.51 -10.79
C ASN A 128 -16.66 13.00 -10.03
N SER A 129 -16.40 12.51 -8.82
CA SER A 129 -15.11 12.69 -8.18
C SER A 129 -14.91 11.71 -7.04
N THR A 130 -13.75 11.05 -6.99
CA THR A 130 -13.35 10.24 -5.84
C THR A 130 -12.02 10.74 -5.30
N THR A 131 -11.89 10.75 -3.97
CA THR A 131 -10.62 11.06 -3.33
C THR A 131 -9.77 9.81 -3.25
N PHE A 132 -8.61 9.80 -3.90
CA PHE A 132 -7.62 8.73 -3.78
C PHE A 132 -6.34 9.31 -3.18
N LEU A 133 -5.85 8.74 -2.07
CA LEU A 133 -4.69 9.28 -1.33
C LEU A 133 -4.81 10.81 -1.05
N ALA A 134 -5.99 11.29 -0.70
CA ALA A 134 -6.28 12.71 -0.47
C ALA A 134 -6.11 13.63 -1.71
N ILE A 135 -6.02 13.05 -2.91
CA ILE A 135 -6.09 13.74 -4.20
C ILE A 135 -7.51 13.59 -4.73
N TYR A 136 -8.10 14.68 -5.21
CA TYR A 136 -9.39 14.64 -5.88
C TYR A 136 -9.18 14.22 -7.34
N LEU A 137 -9.68 13.04 -7.70
CA LEU A 137 -9.68 12.55 -9.07
C LEU A 137 -11.08 12.73 -9.65
N ASP A 138 -11.16 13.23 -10.88
CA ASP A 138 -12.37 13.31 -11.69
C ASP A 138 -12.23 12.37 -12.90
N SER A 139 -13.35 11.84 -13.40
CA SER A 139 -13.49 11.00 -14.60
C SER A 139 -12.75 11.55 -15.83
N SER A 140 -12.69 12.87 -15.97
CA SER A 140 -11.98 13.59 -17.04
C SER A 140 -10.50 13.83 -16.74
N LEU A 141 -10.01 13.35 -15.60
CA LEU A 141 -8.71 13.69 -15.01
C LEU A 141 -8.48 15.21 -14.91
N SER A 142 -9.56 15.99 -14.76
CA SER A 142 -9.46 17.43 -14.60
C SER A 142 -8.88 17.75 -13.22
N TRP A 143 -7.65 18.28 -13.21
CA TRP A 143 -6.96 18.66 -11.97
C TRP A 143 -7.54 19.93 -11.34
N ASN A 144 -8.51 20.58 -11.98
CA ASN A 144 -9.07 21.87 -11.56
C ASN A 144 -9.62 21.80 -10.14
N ARG A 145 -10.46 20.81 -9.83
CA ARG A 145 -11.03 20.65 -8.48
C ARG A 145 -9.98 20.43 -7.40
N HIS A 146 -8.95 19.63 -7.72
CA HIS A 146 -7.84 19.41 -6.79
C HIS A 146 -7.00 20.68 -6.62
N SER A 147 -6.73 21.38 -7.72
CA SER A 147 -6.00 22.65 -7.76
C SER A 147 -6.69 23.69 -6.90
N ASP A 148 -8.00 23.88 -7.05
CA ASP A 148 -8.79 24.83 -6.25
C ASP A 148 -8.77 24.47 -4.76
N TYR A 149 -8.86 23.17 -4.45
CA TYR A 149 -8.79 22.68 -3.08
C TYR A 149 -7.43 22.97 -2.42
N ILE A 150 -6.33 22.65 -3.11
CA ILE A 150 -4.98 22.90 -2.61
C ILE A 150 -4.69 24.40 -2.55
N ALA A 151 -5.08 25.17 -3.58
CA ALA A 151 -4.96 26.62 -3.60
C ALA A 151 -5.70 27.24 -2.41
N GLY A 152 -6.95 26.85 -2.15
CA GLY A 152 -7.70 27.33 -0.99
C GLY A 152 -7.04 27.02 0.35
N LYS A 153 -6.44 25.83 0.50
CA LYS A 153 -5.72 25.44 1.72
C LYS A 153 -4.41 26.22 1.88
N LEU A 154 -3.65 26.37 0.81
CA LEU A 154 -2.41 27.15 0.79
C LEU A 154 -2.68 28.62 1.04
N CYS A 155 -3.69 29.21 0.41
CA CYS A 155 -4.06 30.62 0.62
C CYS A 155 -4.40 30.89 2.09
N LYS A 156 -5.15 30.00 2.74
CA LYS A 156 -5.46 30.12 4.18
C LYS A 156 -4.19 30.02 5.04
N ASN A 157 -3.33 29.03 4.76
CA ASN A 157 -2.08 28.86 5.51
C ASN A 157 -1.13 30.04 5.31
N ILE A 158 -0.96 30.51 4.08
CA ILE A 158 -0.13 31.68 3.75
C ILE A 158 -0.70 32.93 4.42
N PHE A 159 -2.03 33.12 4.39
CA PHE A 159 -2.66 34.24 5.08
C PHE A 159 -2.40 34.19 6.59
N LEU A 160 -2.55 33.02 7.23
CA LEU A 160 -2.25 32.85 8.65
C LEU A 160 -0.77 33.10 8.95
N LEU A 161 0.15 32.57 8.14
CA LEU A 161 1.59 32.80 8.31
C LEU A 161 1.96 34.29 8.17
N ARG A 162 1.33 35.02 7.24
CA ARG A 162 1.50 36.46 7.08
C ARG A 162 0.89 37.25 8.24
N SER A 163 -0.26 36.81 8.75
CA SER A 163 -0.89 37.45 9.91
C SER A 163 -0.12 37.20 11.21
N LEU A 164 0.52 36.04 11.33
CA LEU A 164 1.32 35.67 12.51
C LEU A 164 2.75 36.19 12.42
N SER A 165 3.30 36.39 11.22
CA SER A 165 4.65 36.96 11.06
C SER A 165 4.79 38.36 11.65
N ASP A 166 3.68 39.10 11.72
CA ASP A 166 3.67 40.45 12.29
C ASP A 166 3.66 40.45 13.83
N ILE A 167 3.35 39.31 14.44
CA ILE A 167 3.15 39.17 15.90
C ILE A 167 4.20 38.21 16.52
N VAL A 168 4.75 37.29 15.73
CA VAL A 168 5.54 36.14 16.20
C VAL A 168 6.91 36.11 15.50
N THR A 169 7.96 35.70 16.23
CA THR A 169 9.31 35.60 15.67
C THR A 169 9.42 34.47 14.63
N LEU A 170 10.35 34.64 13.67
CA LEU A 170 10.57 33.69 12.58
C LEU A 170 10.84 32.25 13.05
N GLU A 171 11.45 32.07 14.23
CA GLU A 171 11.74 30.74 14.76
C GLU A 171 10.50 29.98 15.21
N VAL A 172 9.55 30.67 15.84
CA VAL A 172 8.27 30.06 16.24
C VAL A 172 7.40 29.77 15.02
N LEU A 173 7.48 30.63 14.00
CA LEU A 173 6.79 30.42 12.72
C LEU A 173 7.29 29.15 11.99
N LYS A 174 8.61 28.88 12.03
CA LYS A 174 9.22 27.65 11.51
C LYS A 174 8.91 26.40 12.32
N MET A 175 8.46 26.52 13.57
CA MET A 175 8.00 25.37 14.36
C MET A 175 6.55 24.99 14.05
N ALA A 176 5.74 25.93 13.53
CA ALA A 176 4.33 25.70 13.23
C ALA A 176 4.10 25.02 11.86
N TYR A 177 5.10 25.00 10.98
CA TYR A 177 5.02 24.46 9.62
C TYR A 177 6.38 23.92 9.16
#